data_AF-A0A932GV19-F1
#
_entry.id   AF-A0A932GV19-F1
#
_cell.length_a   1.000
_cell.length_b   1.000
_cell.length_c   1.000
_cell.angle_alpha   90.00
_cell.angle_beta   90.00
_cell.angle_gamma   90.00
#
_symmetry.space_group_name_H-M   'P 1'
#
loop_
_entity.id
_entity.type
_entity.pdbx_description
1 polymer ?
#
loop_
_entity_poly.entity_id
_entity_poly.type
_entity_poly.pdbx_seq_one_letter_code
_entity_poly.pdbx_strand_id
1 'polypeptide(L)'
;MSKLLDSLDDKKIRDIRVLGNFISIFCRENHGTEARAGFLIKDARLARSLSGEEIPLCADCHKLLAHGIAKLAQCPYEPKPMCKKCETHCYAPGYREKIR
;
A
#
# COMPACT_ATOMS: atom_id res chain seq x y z
N MET A 1 -7.67 -17.37 -4.49
CA MET A 1 -7.83 -17.06 -3.05
C MET A 1 -6.46 -16.72 -2.51
N SER A 2 -6.11 -15.43 -2.46
CA SER A 2 -4.77 -15.00 -2.07
C SER A 2 -4.66 -14.97 -0.55
N LYS A 3 -4.15 -16.06 0.05
CA LYS A 3 -3.87 -16.26 1.49
C LYS A 3 -2.98 -15.19 2.16
N LEU A 4 -2.55 -14.18 1.41
CA LEU A 4 -1.69 -13.09 1.89
C LEU A 4 -2.43 -12.12 2.83
N LEU A 5 -3.76 -12.05 2.75
CA LEU A 5 -4.55 -11.09 3.53
C LEU A 5 -5.00 -11.66 4.89
N ASP A 6 -4.92 -12.98 5.09
CA ASP A 6 -5.37 -13.65 6.32
C ASP A 6 -4.45 -13.37 7.54
N SER A 7 -3.22 -12.87 7.31
CA SER A 7 -2.21 -12.56 8.34
C SER A 7 -2.08 -11.04 8.63
N LEU A 8 -3.04 -10.23 8.17
CA LEU A 8 -3.02 -8.79 8.40
C LEU A 8 -3.56 -8.45 9.79
N ASP A 9 -2.65 -8.13 10.72
CA ASP A 9 -2.99 -7.50 11.98
C ASP A 9 -3.51 -6.05 11.77
N ASP A 10 -4.16 -5.48 12.79
CA ASP A 10 -4.76 -4.14 12.72
C ASP A 10 -3.74 -3.03 12.39
N LYS A 11 -2.46 -3.22 12.75
CA LYS A 11 -1.40 -2.27 12.45
C LYS A 11 -1.00 -2.33 10.98
N LYS A 12 -0.82 -3.53 10.42
CA LYS A 12 -0.58 -3.74 9.00
C LYS A 12 -1.75 -3.18 8.17
N ILE A 13 -2.99 -3.37 8.60
CA ILE A 13 -4.19 -2.79 7.97
C ILE A 13 -4.13 -1.26 7.94
N ARG A 14 -3.85 -0.61 9.08
CA ARG A 14 -3.70 0.85 9.14
C ARG A 14 -2.57 1.36 8.24
N ASP A 15 -1.43 0.67 8.23
CA ASP A 15 -0.30 1.05 7.39
C ASP A 15 -0.62 0.92 5.88
N ILE A 16 -1.36 -0.12 5.48
CA ILE A 16 -1.83 -0.28 4.09
C ILE A 16 -2.75 0.88 3.70
N ARG A 17 -3.67 1.29 4.59
CA ARG A 17 -4.59 2.41 4.34
C ARG A 17 -3.83 3.72 4.13
N VAL A 18 -2.86 4.01 5.00
CA VAL A 18 -2.03 5.22 4.89
C VAL A 18 -1.25 5.20 3.57
N LEU A 19 -0.69 4.04 3.20
CA LEU A 19 0.04 3.88 1.95
C LEU A 19 -0.85 4.12 0.72
N GLY A 20 -2.07 3.56 0.70
CA GLY A 20 -3.05 3.77 -0.38
C GLY A 20 -3.40 5.24 -0.58
N ASN A 21 -3.70 5.96 0.51
CA ASN A 21 -3.99 7.40 0.45
C ASN A 21 -2.82 8.21 -0.08
N PHE A 22 -1.61 7.91 0.41
CA PHE A 22 -0.40 8.61 -0.03
C PHE A 22 -0.10 8.38 -1.51
N ILE A 23 -0.22 7.15 -2.00
CA ILE A 23 0.00 6.82 -3.42
C ILE A 23 -1.09 7.45 -4.30
N SER A 24 -2.34 7.55 -3.82
CA SER A 24 -3.42 8.25 -4.53
C SER A 24 -3.07 9.73 -4.76
N ILE A 25 -2.64 10.43 -3.71
CA ILE A 25 -2.21 11.83 -3.80
C ILE A 25 -1.00 11.95 -4.73
N PHE A 26 0.02 11.11 -4.53
CA PHE A 26 1.22 11.11 -5.37
C PHE A 26 0.90 10.88 -6.86
N CYS A 27 0.03 9.92 -7.16
CA CYS A 27 -0.40 9.61 -8.53
C CYS A 27 -1.14 10.79 -9.15
N ARG A 28 -1.99 11.48 -8.39
CA ARG A 28 -2.74 12.64 -8.87
C ARG A 28 -1.81 13.82 -9.16
N GLU A 29 -0.83 14.08 -8.30
CA GLU A 29 0.07 15.23 -8.42
C GLU A 29 1.17 15.02 -9.47
N ASN A 30 1.73 13.81 -9.58
CA ASN A 30 2.87 13.55 -10.46
C ASN A 30 2.47 12.92 -11.81
N HIS A 31 1.38 12.17 -11.86
CA HIS A 31 0.94 11.45 -13.06
C HIS A 31 -0.43 11.95 -13.54
N GLY A 32 -0.56 13.28 -13.67
CA GLY A 32 -1.79 13.98 -14.07
C GLY A 32 -2.42 13.46 -15.36
N THR A 33 -1.58 13.09 -16.32
CA THR A 33 -1.92 12.76 -17.72
C THR A 33 -2.10 11.27 -18.02
N GLU A 34 -1.76 10.39 -17.08
CA GLU A 34 -1.87 8.94 -17.29
C GLU A 34 -3.29 8.41 -17.05
N ALA A 35 -3.67 7.36 -17.79
CA ALA A 35 -4.95 6.68 -17.58
C ALA A 35 -4.98 6.02 -16.20
N ARG A 36 -6.05 6.28 -15.43
CA ARG A 36 -6.25 5.73 -14.09
C ARG A 36 -7.29 4.62 -14.11
N ALA A 37 -6.98 3.53 -13.43
CA ALA A 37 -7.91 2.43 -13.20
C ALA A 37 -8.19 2.29 -11.69
N GLY A 38 -9.37 1.77 -11.35
CA GLY A 38 -9.75 1.52 -9.96
C GLY A 38 -8.89 0.42 -9.34
N PHE A 39 -8.20 0.74 -8.25
CA PHE A 39 -7.55 -0.26 -7.40
C PHE A 39 -8.58 -0.80 -6.39
N LEU A 40 -9.03 -2.03 -6.60
CA LEU A 40 -10.00 -2.70 -5.72
C LEU A 40 -9.31 -3.38 -4.53
N ILE A 41 -9.60 -2.91 -3.31
CA ILE A 41 -9.20 -3.60 -2.09
C ILE A 41 -10.28 -4.60 -1.71
N LYS A 42 -10.00 -5.89 -1.88
CA LYS A 42 -10.96 -6.99 -1.60
C LYS A 42 -11.16 -7.28 -0.11
N ASP A 43 -10.41 -6.64 0.76
CA ASP A 43 -10.54 -6.79 2.20
C ASP A 43 -11.66 -5.90 2.74
N ALA A 44 -12.69 -6.52 3.33
CA ALA A 44 -13.87 -5.81 3.81
C ALA A 44 -13.57 -4.81 4.95
N ARG A 45 -12.52 -5.04 5.77
CA ARG A 45 -12.13 -4.12 6.85
C ARG A 45 -11.43 -2.88 6.30
N LEU A 46 -10.58 -3.06 5.29
CA LEU A 46 -9.95 -1.97 4.53
C LEU A 46 -10.97 -1.20 3.68
N ALA A 47 -11.86 -1.90 2.98
CA ALA A 47 -12.92 -1.29 2.16
C ALA A 47 -13.82 -0.38 2.99
N ARG A 48 -14.24 -0.84 4.18
CA ARG A 48 -15.07 -0.07 5.12
C ARG A 48 -14.35 1.17 5.69
N SER A 49 -13.02 1.13 5.72
CA SER A 49 -12.19 2.26 6.15
C SER A 49 -11.91 3.27 5.04
N LEU A 50 -11.95 2.86 3.77
CA LEU A 50 -11.72 3.71 2.61
C LEU A 50 -13.03 4.15 1.93
N SER A 51 -14.13 4.19 2.69
CA SER A 51 -15.47 4.56 2.20
C SER A 51 -15.95 3.76 0.99
N GLY A 52 -15.46 2.53 0.81
CA GLY A 52 -15.81 1.68 -0.34
C GLY A 52 -15.34 2.19 -1.71
N GLU A 53 -14.48 3.21 -1.75
CA GLU A 53 -14.09 3.84 -3.01
C GLU A 53 -12.93 3.10 -3.67
N GLU A 54 -13.09 2.84 -4.98
CA GLU A 54 -11.98 2.45 -5.84
C GLU A 54 -10.94 3.57 -5.83
N ILE A 55 -9.67 3.24 -5.55
CA ILE A 55 -8.61 4.25 -5.58
C ILE A 55 -8.15 4.39 -7.05
N PRO A 56 -8.38 5.52 -7.73
CA PRO A 56 -7.97 5.68 -9.12
C PRO A 56 -6.45 5.88 -9.21
N LEU A 57 -5.74 4.88 -9.72
CA LEU A 57 -4.28 4.90 -9.86
C LEU A 57 -3.87 4.62 -11.30
N CYS A 58 -2.78 5.23 -11.76
CA CYS A 58 -2.13 4.82 -13.01
C CYS A 58 -1.50 3.42 -12.85
N ALA A 59 -1.13 2.80 -13.97
CA ALA A 59 -0.58 1.44 -13.97
C ALA A 59 0.67 1.31 -13.07
N ASP A 60 1.51 2.32 -13.00
CA ASP A 60 2.73 2.27 -12.18
C ASP A 60 2.45 2.49 -10.70
N CYS A 61 1.54 3.40 -10.34
CA CYS A 61 1.08 3.55 -8.97
C CYS A 61 0.32 2.31 -8.47
N HIS A 62 -0.38 1.60 -9.35
CA HIS A 62 -1.02 0.33 -9.05
C HIS A 62 0.00 -0.75 -8.67
N LYS A 63 1.10 -0.86 -9.43
CA LYS A 63 2.22 -1.77 -9.11
C LYS A 63 2.91 -1.37 -7.80
N LEU A 64 3.11 -0.07 -7.59
CA LEU A 64 3.73 0.48 -6.38
C LEU A 64 2.92 0.12 -5.12
N LEU A 65 1.60 0.34 -5.15
CA LEU A 65 0.71 0.01 -4.04
C LEU A 65 0.66 -1.51 -3.80
N ALA A 66 0.50 -2.31 -4.85
CA ALA A 66 0.50 -3.77 -4.74
C ALA A 66 1.81 -4.29 -4.11
N HIS A 67 2.95 -3.73 -4.50
CA HIS A 67 4.26 -4.08 -3.94
C HIS A 67 4.33 -3.76 -2.44
N GLY A 68 3.92 -2.56 -2.04
CA GLY A 68 3.93 -2.15 -0.63
C GLY A 68 3.00 -2.99 0.25
N ILE A 69 1.80 -3.33 -0.25
CA ILE A 69 0.87 -4.25 0.43
C ILE A 69 1.51 -5.62 0.63
N ALA A 70 2.13 -6.18 -0.42
CA ALA A 70 2.79 -7.48 -0.34
C ALA A 70 3.92 -7.48 0.70
N LYS A 71 4.70 -6.39 0.81
CA LYS A 71 5.76 -6.26 1.82
C LYS A 71 5.22 -6.13 3.24
N LEU A 72 4.09 -5.45 3.43
CA LEU A 72 3.43 -5.33 4.73
C LEU A 72 2.84 -6.66 5.19
N ALA A 73 2.22 -7.40 4.28
CA ALA A 73 1.67 -8.73 4.54
C ALA A 73 2.77 -9.75 4.93
N GLN A 74 3.93 -9.70 4.27
CA GLN A 74 5.07 -10.59 4.52
C GLN A 74 5.95 -10.14 5.70
N CYS A 75 5.57 -9.10 6.45
CA CYS A 75 6.38 -8.62 7.57
C CYS A 75 6.45 -9.70 8.68
N PRO A 76 7.64 -10.18 9.05
CA PRO A 76 7.80 -11.26 10.03
C PRO A 76 7.66 -10.81 11.49
N TYR A 77 7.56 -9.50 11.74
CA TYR A 77 7.52 -8.95 13.09
C TYR A 77 6.08 -8.81 13.61
N GLU A 78 5.83 -9.32 14.80
CA GLU A 78 4.56 -9.17 15.55
C GLU A 78 4.85 -8.79 17.02
N PRO A 79 4.56 -7.54 17.47
CA PRO A 79 4.01 -6.44 16.68
C PRO A 79 5.07 -5.78 15.77
N LYS A 80 4.68 -5.46 14.53
CA LYS A 80 5.55 -4.78 13.56
C LYS A 80 6.15 -3.48 14.14
N PRO A 81 7.48 -3.25 14.11
CA PRO A 81 8.08 -1.98 14.53
C PRO A 81 7.77 -0.85 13.53
N MET A 82 8.02 0.40 13.93
CA MET A 82 7.95 1.51 12.96
C MET A 82 8.98 1.29 11.86
N CYS A 83 8.64 1.58 10.60
CA CYS A 83 9.55 1.37 9.46
C CYS A 83 10.93 2.06 9.63
N LYS A 84 10.98 3.20 10.33
CA LYS A 84 12.19 3.95 10.68
C LYS A 84 13.06 3.34 11.79
N LYS A 85 12.51 2.38 12.55
CA LYS A 85 13.19 1.62 13.61
C LYS A 85 13.25 0.12 13.28
N CYS A 86 12.97 -0.27 12.03
CA CYS A 86 12.94 -1.65 11.61
C CYS A 86 14.35 -2.10 11.22
N GLU A 87 14.83 -3.21 11.76
CA GLU A 87 16.22 -3.66 11.56
C GLU A 87 16.47 -4.17 10.13
N THR A 88 15.47 -4.78 9.47
CA THR A 88 15.63 -5.38 8.13
C THR A 88 15.38 -4.42 6.98
N HIS A 89 14.58 -3.35 7.17
CA HIS A 89 14.08 -2.45 6.13
C HIS A 89 13.68 -3.15 4.81
N CYS A 90 12.44 -3.65 4.74
CA CYS A 90 11.97 -4.51 3.66
C CYS A 90 11.68 -3.84 2.29
N TYR A 91 11.82 -2.51 2.16
CA TYR A 91 11.73 -1.81 0.87
C TYR A 91 13.10 -1.83 0.18
N ALA A 92 13.13 -2.23 -1.09
CA ALA A 92 14.36 -2.20 -1.86
C ALA A 92 14.94 -0.78 -1.91
N PRO A 93 16.28 -0.61 -1.81
CA PRO A 93 16.91 0.67 -2.06
C PRO A 93 16.52 1.16 -3.46
N GLY A 94 16.23 2.45 -3.61
CA GLY A 94 15.69 3.03 -4.85
C GLY A 94 14.19 3.28 -4.88
N TYR A 95 13.37 2.56 -4.09
CA TYR A 95 11.92 2.83 -4.07
C TYR A 95 11.57 4.18 -3.42
N ARG A 96 12.37 4.63 -2.44
CA ARG A 96 12.21 5.97 -1.84
C ARG A 96 12.52 7.09 -2.82
N GLU A 97 13.44 6.87 -3.76
CA GLU A 97 13.85 7.86 -4.75
C GLU A 97 12.79 8.05 -5.83
N LYS A 98 11.96 7.03 -6.08
CA LYS A 98 10.81 7.11 -6.99
C LYS A 98 9.64 7.95 -6.48
N ILE A 99 9.64 8.31 -5.20
CA ILE A 99 8.55 9.05 -4.53
C ILE A 99 9.10 10.32 -3.84
N ARG A 100 10.12 10.94 -4.44
CA ARG A 100 10.79 12.12 -3.89
C ARG A 100 10.52 13.36 -4.71
#